data_AF-A0A183D401-F1
#
_entry.id   AF-A0A183D401-F1
#
_cell.length_a   1.000
_cell.length_b   1.000
_cell.length_c   1.000
_cell.angle_alpha   90.00
_cell.angle_beta   90.00
_cell.angle_gamma   90.00
#
_symmetry.space_group_name_H-M   'P 1'
#
loop_
_entity.id
_entity.type
_entity.pdbx_description
1 polymer ?
#
loop_
_entity_poly.entity_id
_entity_poly.type
_entity_poly.pdbx_seq_one_letter_code
_entity_poly.pdbx_strand_id
1 'polypeptide(L)'
;MGYERPLWFSKDPAADTSQSFYSGQFSLVGKPEWFDLVAREYDACRESVAVIDLSSFAKYNIEGPDAVEFLQYVCSGNVDVPVGTVIYTGMQNEHGGFVSDCSMCRLDEDKNIF
;
A
#
# COMPACT_ATOMS: atom_id res chain seq x y z
N MET A 1 -8.62 11.72 -3.12
CA MET A 1 -8.73 10.50 -2.30
C MET A 1 -9.64 10.83 -1.12
N GLY A 2 -10.84 10.23 -1.06
CA GLY A 2 -11.89 10.52 -0.06
C GLY A 2 -12.26 9.28 0.78
N TYR A 3 -11.29 8.39 0.99
CA TYR A 3 -11.45 7.23 1.84
C TYR A 3 -11.14 7.62 3.29
N GLU A 4 -11.97 7.13 4.20
CA GLU A 4 -11.60 7.06 5.62
C GLU A 4 -10.61 5.91 5.80
N ARG A 5 -9.51 6.16 6.52
CA ARG A 5 -8.47 5.15 6.78
C ARG A 5 -8.24 5.04 8.29
N PRO A 6 -8.42 3.86 8.89
CA PRO A 6 -8.08 3.68 10.30
C PRO A 6 -6.57 3.85 10.47
N LEU A 7 -6.16 4.77 11.34
CA LEU A 7 -4.76 4.97 11.69
C LEU A 7 -4.34 4.11 12.89
N TRP A 8 -5.26 3.86 13.82
CA TRP A 8 -5.12 2.98 14.98
C TRP A 8 -6.52 2.62 15.51
N PHE A 9 -6.58 1.62 16.38
CA PHE A 9 -7.78 1.12 17.03
C PHE A 9 -7.66 1.23 18.56
N SER A 10 -8.79 1.54 19.22
CA SER A 10 -8.91 1.58 20.67
C SER A 10 -9.99 0.59 21.13
N LYS A 11 -9.79 -0.02 22.31
CA LYS A 11 -10.80 -0.88 22.95
C LYS A 11 -11.85 -0.08 23.70
N ASP A 12 -11.43 1.02 24.30
CA ASP A 12 -12.33 1.92 25.02
C ASP A 12 -13.02 2.82 24.00
N PRO A 13 -14.33 3.12 24.17
CA PRO A 13 -15.00 4.15 23.38
C PRO A 13 -14.18 5.43 23.54
N ALA A 14 -13.62 5.88 22.41
CA ALA A 14 -12.64 6.94 22.43
C ALA A 14 -13.24 8.17 23.14
N ALA A 15 -12.54 8.68 24.16
CA ALA A 15 -12.64 10.10 24.49
C ALA A 15 -12.45 10.90 23.19
N ASP A 16 -13.06 12.07 23.03
CA ASP A 16 -13.00 12.81 21.75
C ASP A 16 -11.56 12.93 21.20
N THR A 17 -11.23 12.07 20.24
CA THR A 17 -9.93 12.01 19.56
C THR A 17 -9.92 12.87 18.30
N SER A 18 -10.89 13.77 18.12
CA SER A 18 -10.92 14.70 16.97
C SER A 18 -9.64 15.53 16.87
N GLN A 19 -8.99 15.79 18.01
CA GLN A 19 -7.71 16.50 18.09
C GLN A 19 -6.50 15.57 18.00
N SER A 20 -6.67 14.23 18.00
CA SER A 20 -5.53 13.30 18.01
C SER A 20 -4.72 13.30 16.71
N PHE A 21 -5.33 13.77 15.60
CA PHE A 21 -4.62 14.07 14.35
C PHE A 21 -3.70 15.28 14.49
N TYR A 22 -4.04 16.23 15.37
CA TYR A 22 -3.26 17.45 15.64
C TYR A 22 -2.32 17.28 16.84
N SER A 23 -2.58 16.31 17.74
CA SER A 23 -1.71 15.93 18.87
C SER A 23 -0.48 15.16 18.37
N GLY A 24 0.43 15.88 17.72
CA GLY A 24 1.61 15.35 17.06
C GLY A 24 2.02 16.18 15.85
N GLN A 25 1.10 16.96 15.28
CA GLN A 25 1.43 17.93 14.24
C GLN A 25 2.17 19.16 14.79
N PHE A 26 2.03 19.46 16.10
CA PHE A 26 2.73 20.56 16.77
C PHE A 26 3.72 20.15 17.87
N SER A 27 3.96 18.86 18.04
CA SER A 27 5.15 18.42 18.79
C SER A 27 5.95 17.50 17.89
N LEU A 28 6.81 18.10 17.06
CA LEU A 28 7.90 17.42 16.32
C LEU A 28 8.88 16.66 17.26
N VAL A 29 8.58 16.59 18.56
CA VAL A 29 9.37 16.04 19.64
C VAL A 29 8.42 15.37 20.63
N GLY A 30 8.62 14.09 20.95
CA GLY A 30 7.87 13.39 22.01
C GLY A 30 7.05 12.19 21.53
N LYS A 31 6.43 11.51 22.50
CA LYS A 31 5.64 10.29 22.28
C LYS A 31 4.17 10.68 22.04
N PRO A 32 3.57 10.36 20.87
CA PRO A 32 2.17 10.69 20.61
C PRO A 32 1.22 9.87 21.51
N GLU A 33 0.02 10.39 21.76
CA GLU A 33 -0.97 9.75 22.64
C GLU A 33 -1.40 8.36 22.16
N TRP A 34 -1.40 8.14 20.84
CA TRP A 34 -1.74 6.86 20.20
C TRP A 34 -0.56 5.88 20.13
N PHE A 35 0.65 6.25 20.60
CA PHE A 35 1.85 5.41 20.45
C PHE A 35 1.68 4.02 21.09
N ASP A 36 1.16 3.95 22.32
CA ASP A 36 0.98 2.68 23.02
C ASP A 36 -0.11 1.81 22.39
N LEU A 37 -1.04 2.42 21.63
CA LEU A 37 -2.03 1.71 20.84
C LEU A 37 -1.37 1.05 19.62
N VAL A 38 -0.62 1.84 18.84
CA VAL A 38 0.11 1.34 17.65
C VAL A 38 1.19 0.32 18.04
N ALA A 39 1.87 0.49 19.18
CA ALA A 39 2.83 -0.49 19.67
C ALA A 39 2.17 -1.86 19.91
N ARG A 40 0.96 -1.88 20.48
CA ARG A 40 0.19 -3.13 20.67
C ARG A 40 -0.24 -3.74 19.34
N GLU A 41 -0.64 -2.92 18.37
CA GLU A 41 -0.99 -3.40 17.02
C GLU A 41 0.24 -3.98 16.30
N TYR A 42 1.40 -3.34 16.43
CA TYR A 42 2.67 -3.86 15.93
C TYR A 42 2.99 -5.21 16.55
N ASP A 43 2.93 -5.34 17.88
CA ASP A 43 3.20 -6.60 18.57
C ASP A 43 2.23 -7.70 18.10
N ALA A 44 0.95 -7.38 17.92
CA ALA A 44 -0.04 -8.32 17.40
C ALA A 44 0.26 -8.75 15.95
N CYS A 45 0.68 -7.82 15.09
CA CYS A 45 1.10 -8.13 13.72
C CYS A 45 2.36 -9.00 13.68
N ARG A 46 3.31 -8.73 14.58
CA ARG A 46 4.63 -9.34 14.60
C ARG A 46 4.67 -10.71 15.29
N GLU A 47 3.88 -10.90 16.33
CA GLU A 47 3.90 -12.09 17.19
C GLU A 47 2.58 -12.90 17.12
N SER A 48 1.61 -12.46 16.33
CA SER A 48 0.31 -13.15 16.17
C SER A 48 -0.26 -12.96 14.76
N VAL A 49 -1.46 -12.37 14.63
CA VAL A 49 -2.13 -12.12 13.36
C VAL A 49 -2.79 -10.75 13.43
N ALA A 50 -2.64 -9.96 12.36
CA ALA A 50 -3.30 -8.67 12.20
C ALA A 50 -4.13 -8.64 10.91
N VAL A 51 -5.19 -7.84 10.91
CA VAL A 51 -5.98 -7.51 9.73
C VAL A 51 -5.80 -6.03 9.45
N ILE A 52 -5.43 -5.70 8.21
CA ILE A 52 -5.19 -4.32 7.77
C ILE A 52 -6.10 -4.03 6.58
N ASP A 53 -6.81 -2.91 6.64
CA ASP A 53 -7.63 -2.45 5.52
C ASP A 53 -6.78 -1.73 4.46
N LEU A 54 -6.56 -2.40 3.32
CA LEU A 54 -5.85 -1.88 2.16
C LEU A 54 -6.81 -1.49 1.01
N SER A 55 -8.11 -1.33 1.29
CA SER A 55 -9.14 -1.02 0.29
C SER A 55 -8.85 0.28 -0.47
N SER A 56 -8.23 1.25 0.19
CA SER A 56 -7.88 2.55 -0.40
C SER A 56 -6.70 2.51 -1.38
N PHE A 57 -5.93 1.42 -1.48
CA PHE A 57 -4.91 1.31 -2.53
C PHE A 57 -5.55 1.35 -3.91
N ALA A 58 -4.93 2.08 -4.83
CA ALA A 58 -5.31 2.03 -6.24
C ALA A 58 -5.05 0.61 -6.76
N LYS A 59 -6.03 0.08 -7.50
CA LYS A 59 -6.03 -1.27 -8.05
C LYS A 59 -6.46 -1.13 -9.50
N TYR A 60 -5.66 -1.65 -10.41
CA TYR A 60 -5.93 -1.59 -11.85
C TYR A 60 -5.92 -2.99 -12.39
N ASN A 61 -6.85 -3.30 -13.28
CA ASN A 61 -6.83 -4.56 -14.01
C ASN A 61 -6.46 -4.22 -15.46
N ILE A 62 -5.30 -4.70 -15.91
CA ILE A 62 -4.76 -4.42 -17.22
C ILE A 62 -4.93 -5.65 -18.08
N GLU A 63 -5.78 -5.52 -19.09
CA GLU A 63 -6.13 -6.62 -19.98
C GLU A 63 -5.92 -6.30 -21.45
N GLY A 64 -5.42 -7.28 -22.19
CA GLY A 64 -5.22 -7.23 -23.64
C GLY A 64 -4.07 -8.13 -24.11
N PRO A 65 -4.06 -8.54 -25.39
CA PRO A 65 -2.99 -9.38 -25.97
C PRO A 65 -1.59 -8.78 -25.76
N ASP A 66 -1.53 -7.45 -25.69
CA ASP A 66 -0.27 -6.71 -25.58
C ASP A 66 -0.01 -6.21 -24.15
N ALA A 67 -0.75 -6.69 -23.14
CA ALA A 67 -0.63 -6.20 -21.76
C ALA A 67 0.79 -6.41 -21.19
N VAL A 68 1.39 -7.58 -21.44
CA VAL A 68 2.76 -7.89 -21.02
C VAL A 68 3.76 -6.98 -21.75
N GLU A 69 3.63 -6.83 -23.07
CA GLU A 69 4.53 -5.99 -23.88
C GLU A 69 4.46 -4.53 -23.43
N PHE A 70 3.25 -4.00 -23.23
CA PHE A 70 3.03 -2.65 -22.72
C PHE A 70 3.67 -2.45 -21.34
N LEU A 71 3.46 -3.38 -20.42
CA LEU A 71 4.01 -3.27 -19.07
C LEU A 71 5.53 -3.48 -19.02
N GLN A 72 6.10 -4.30 -19.90
CA GLN A 72 7.55 -4.40 -20.09
C GLN A 72 8.18 -3.08 -20.55
N TYR A 73 7.45 -2.29 -21.33
CA TYR A 73 7.91 -0.96 -21.75
C TYR A 73 7.80 0.08 -20.62
N VAL A 74 6.72 0.04 -19.85
CA VAL A 74 6.43 1.04 -18.80
C VAL A 74 7.22 0.79 -17.51
N CYS A 75 7.49 -0.47 -17.18
CA CYS A 75 8.11 -0.85 -15.92
C CYS A 75 9.61 -1.14 -16.06
N SER A 76 10.38 -0.84 -15.02
CA SER A 76 11.83 -1.13 -14.98
C SER A 76 12.17 -2.61 -14.74
N GLY A 77 11.28 -3.34 -14.05
CA GLY A 77 11.46 -4.74 -13.73
C GLY A 77 10.90 -5.65 -14.81
N ASN A 78 11.43 -6.86 -14.94
CA ASN A 78 10.89 -7.84 -15.88
C ASN A 78 9.52 -8.33 -15.42
N VAL A 79 8.46 -7.94 -16.10
CA VAL A 79 7.07 -8.32 -15.83
C VAL A 79 6.66 -9.63 -16.51
N ASP A 80 7.43 -10.09 -17.49
CA ASP A 80 7.21 -11.38 -18.15
C ASP A 80 7.76 -12.52 -17.28
N VAL A 81 6.98 -12.85 -16.25
CA VAL A 81 7.25 -13.91 -15.28
C VAL A 81 6.15 -14.95 -15.29
N PRO A 82 6.36 -16.14 -14.70
CA PRO A 82 5.31 -17.16 -14.63
C PRO A 82 4.02 -16.63 -13.97
N VAL A 83 2.88 -17.13 -14.46
CA VAL A 83 1.56 -16.87 -13.85
C VAL A 83 1.55 -17.26 -12.37
N GLY A 84 0.85 -16.47 -11.55
CA GLY A 84 0.83 -16.60 -10.10
C GLY A 84 1.97 -15.88 -9.38
N THR A 85 2.86 -15.21 -10.14
CA THR A 85 3.95 -14.42 -9.56
C THR A 85 3.50 -13.00 -9.24
N VAL A 86 3.98 -12.48 -8.12
CA VAL A 86 3.86 -11.06 -7.74
C VAL A 86 5.23 -10.40 -7.84
N ILE A 87 5.28 -9.23 -8.48
CA ILE A 87 6.50 -8.46 -8.70
C ILE A 87 6.31 -7.06 -8.19
N TYR A 88 7.32 -6.53 -7.51
CA TYR A 88 7.43 -5.11 -7.22
C TYR A 88 8.35 -4.44 -8.24
N THR A 89 7.89 -3.38 -8.89
CA THR A 89 8.68 -2.64 -9.89
C THR A 89 8.38 -1.14 -9.84
N GLY A 90 9.35 -0.35 -10.30
CA GLY A 90 9.16 1.06 -10.60
C GLY A 90 8.71 1.32 -12.04
N MET A 91 8.22 2.54 -12.26
CA MET A 91 7.96 3.17 -13.54
C MET A 91 8.73 4.50 -13.58
N GLN A 92 9.40 4.77 -14.70
CA GLN A 92 10.20 5.98 -14.88
C GLN A 92 9.70 6.80 -16.06
N ASN A 93 9.97 8.11 -16.02
CA ASN A 93 9.76 8.97 -17.16
C ASN A 93 10.93 8.86 -18.17
N GLU A 94 10.81 9.54 -19.30
CA GLU A 94 11.82 9.57 -20.37
C GLU A 94 13.21 10.08 -19.95
N HIS A 95 13.30 10.78 -18.82
CA HIS A 95 14.57 11.26 -18.26
C HIS A 95 15.14 10.33 -17.17
N GLY A 96 14.52 9.17 -16.94
CA GLY A 96 14.90 8.23 -15.89
C GLY A 96 14.44 8.64 -14.49
N GLY A 97 13.59 9.66 -14.38
CA GLY A 97 13.01 10.10 -13.11
C GLY A 97 11.92 9.15 -12.64
N PHE A 98 11.91 8.85 -11.34
CA PHE A 98 10.94 7.94 -10.74
C PHE A 98 9.54 8.56 -10.71
N VAL A 99 8.55 7.88 -11.31
CA VAL A 99 7.16 8.36 -11.38
C VAL A 99 6.29 7.65 -10.35
N SER A 100 6.41 6.32 -10.27
CA SER A 100 5.64 5.49 -9.34
C SER A 100 6.30 4.13 -9.18
N ASP A 101 5.98 3.44 -8.10
CA ASP A 101 6.09 1.99 -7.95
C ASP A 101 4.72 1.32 -8.07
N CYS A 102 4.74 0.01 -8.33
CA CYS A 102 3.58 -0.86 -8.20
C CYS A 102 3.99 -2.27 -7.78
N SER A 103 3.05 -2.99 -7.18
CA SER A 103 3.09 -4.44 -7.09
C SER A 103 2.15 -4.99 -8.16
N MET A 104 2.66 -5.82 -9.07
CA MET A 104 1.90 -6.46 -10.12
C MET A 104 1.76 -7.95 -9.89
N CYS A 105 0.58 -8.48 -10.11
CA CYS A 105 0.22 -9.88 -10.02
C CYS A 105 -0.12 -10.40 -11.41
N ARG A 106 0.63 -11.37 -11.94
CA ARG A 106 0.26 -12.04 -13.19
C ARG A 106 -0.78 -13.11 -12.90
N LEU A 107 -2.03 -12.88 -13.32
CA LEU A 107 -3.14 -13.77 -12.97
C LEU A 107 -3.41 -14.87 -14.00
N ASP A 108 -3.07 -14.65 -15.27
CA ASP A 108 -3.18 -15.65 -16.32
C ASP A 108 -2.08 -15.53 -17.40
N GLU A 109 -2.04 -16.53 -18.29
CA GLU A 109 -1.12 -16.55 -19.43
C GLU A 109 -1.52 -15.53 -20.49
N ASP A 110 -2.83 -15.31 -20.62
CA ASP A 110 -3.48 -14.59 -21.69
C ASP A 110 -4.26 -13.39 -21.13
N LYS A 111 -3.54 -12.33 -20.77
CA LYS A 111 -4.08 -10.96 -20.78
C LYS A 111 -4.68 -10.44 -19.47
N ASN A 112 -4.28 -10.91 -18.29
CA ASN A 112 -4.68 -10.27 -17.03
C ASN A 112 -3.49 -10.04 -16.09
N ILE A 113 -3.15 -8.75 -15.90
CA ILE A 113 -2.20 -8.29 -14.90
C ILE A 113 -2.91 -7.28 -13.99
N PHE A 114 -2.84 -7.57 -12.68
CA PHE A 114 -3.43 -6.76 -11.61
C PHE A 114 -2.38 -5.97 -10.84
#